data_AF-A0A011MVI4-F1
#
_entry.id   AF-A0A011MVI4-F1
#
_cell.length_a   1.000
_cell.length_b   1.000
_cell.length_c   1.000
_cell.angle_alpha   90.00
_cell.angle_beta   90.00
_cell.angle_gamma   90.00
#
_symmetry.space_group_name_H-M   'P 1'
#
loop_
_entity.id
_entity.type
_entity.pdbx_description
1 polymer ?
#
loop_
_entity_poly.entity_id
_entity_poly.type
_entity_poly.pdbx_seq_one_letter_code
_entity_poly.pdbx_strand_id
1 'polypeptide(L)'
;MNELQRIADRLRLFADLWLHRHGPWWLLLAGALAALLAVSVIVLPRLSAELATQLVALAELQERLASHQAPATATTTGATASAANYRAFREALADDDQVLPTVRKILDAATRHRLRATRAEYLRAADPQAQVERLQMTVPVKGRYADIRSWVEEVLRTLAPVALNELAFKREDVGLDQVEAKVRLTIWHLPPAAGEHRPRPDMDVDP
;
A
#
# COMPACT_ATOMS: atom_id res chain seq x y z
N MET A 1 3.52 13.63 69.61
CA MET A 1 3.20 12.35 68.91
C MET A 1 1.69 12.07 68.79
N ASN A 2 0.80 13.06 69.00
CA ASN A 2 -0.67 12.87 69.04
C ASN A 2 -1.46 13.52 67.88
N GLU A 3 -0.80 14.25 66.97
CA GLU A 3 -1.48 14.93 65.85
C GLU A 3 -1.77 13.98 64.68
N LEU A 4 -0.88 13.02 64.40
CA LEU A 4 -1.07 12.02 63.35
C LEU A 4 -2.23 11.07 63.63
N GLN A 5 -2.46 10.72 64.91
CA GLN A 5 -3.58 9.86 65.32
C GLN A 5 -4.93 10.58 65.20
N ARG A 6 -4.98 11.87 65.54
CA ARG A 6 -6.20 12.69 65.39
C ARG A 6 -6.61 12.90 63.94
N ILE A 7 -5.63 13.04 63.04
CA ILE A 7 -5.88 13.16 61.60
C ILE A 7 -6.43 11.84 61.04
N ALA A 8 -5.86 10.70 61.47
CA ALA A 8 -6.34 9.38 61.09
C ALA A 8 -7.77 9.10 61.57
N ASP A 9 -8.11 9.49 62.80
CA ASP A 9 -9.46 9.28 63.34
C ASP A 9 -10.50 10.23 62.73
N ARG A 10 -10.12 11.46 62.38
CA ARG A 10 -11.01 12.39 61.66
C ARG A 10 -11.26 11.94 60.22
N LEU A 11 -10.26 11.35 59.56
CA LEU A 11 -10.43 10.74 58.22
C LEU A 11 -11.37 9.54 58.25
N ARG A 12 -11.30 8.71 59.31
CA ARG A 12 -12.21 7.58 59.50
C ARG A 12 -13.66 8.02 59.71
N LEU A 13 -13.89 9.02 60.55
CA LEU A 13 -15.24 9.55 60.81
C LEU A 13 -15.86 10.24 59.59
N PHE A 14 -15.05 10.94 58.78
CA PHE A 14 -15.52 11.52 57.53
C PHE A 14 -15.82 10.45 56.47
N ALA A 15 -15.01 9.39 56.40
CA ALA A 15 -15.27 8.27 55.48
C ALA A 15 -16.59 7.57 55.80
N ASP A 16 -16.91 7.38 57.07
CA ASP A 16 -18.11 6.66 57.51
C ASP A 16 -19.39 7.49 57.34
N LEU A 17 -19.34 8.79 57.62
CA LEU A 17 -20.47 9.71 57.41
C LEU A 17 -20.79 9.95 55.93
N TRP A 18 -19.78 9.92 55.06
CA TRP A 18 -19.97 10.09 53.63
C TRP A 18 -20.56 8.82 52.97
N LEU A 19 -20.26 7.65 53.54
CA LEU A 19 -20.73 6.33 53.07
C LEU A 19 -22.23 6.10 53.28
N HIS A 20 -22.86 6.75 54.27
CA HIS A 20 -24.29 6.58 54.55
C HIS A 20 -25.20 7.54 53.78
N ARG A 21 -24.67 8.59 53.14
CA ARG A 21 -25.48 9.59 52.41
C ARG A 21 -25.46 9.42 50.89
N HIS A 22 -24.39 8.88 50.33
CA HIS A 22 -24.32 8.55 48.91
C HIS A 22 -24.17 7.03 48.82
N GLY A 23 -25.26 6.34 48.48
CA GLY A 23 -25.37 4.88 48.51
C GLY A 23 -24.30 4.12 47.70
N PRO A 24 -24.41 2.78 47.58
CA PRO A 24 -23.33 1.88 47.13
C PRO A 24 -22.75 2.17 45.73
N TRP A 25 -23.36 3.09 44.97
CA TRP A 25 -22.87 3.59 43.69
C TRP A 25 -21.47 4.23 43.74
N TRP A 26 -21.07 4.86 44.86
CA TRP A 26 -19.72 5.44 44.99
C TRP A 26 -18.62 4.37 44.97
N LEU A 27 -18.86 3.20 45.58
CA LEU A 27 -17.90 2.09 45.58
C LEU A 27 -17.75 1.52 44.17
N LEU A 28 -18.84 1.46 43.41
CA LEU A 28 -18.79 1.08 41.99
C LEU A 28 -18.02 2.11 41.15
N LEU A 29 -18.20 3.40 41.43
CA LEU A 29 -17.55 4.49 40.69
C LEU A 29 -16.05 4.59 41.03
N ALA A 30 -15.69 4.42 42.30
CA ALA A 30 -14.30 4.33 42.74
C ALA A 30 -13.62 3.07 42.19
N GLY A 31 -14.31 1.93 42.17
CA GLY A 31 -13.83 0.69 41.54
C GLY A 31 -13.64 0.84 40.03
N ALA A 32 -14.58 1.46 39.33
CA ALA A 32 -14.47 1.76 37.90
C ALA A 32 -13.32 2.71 37.59
N LEU A 33 -13.11 3.76 38.40
CA LEU A 33 -11.99 4.68 38.27
C LEU A 33 -10.65 3.99 38.52
N ALA A 34 -10.56 3.14 39.55
CA ALA A 34 -9.36 2.36 39.84
C ALA A 34 -9.05 1.36 38.71
N ALA A 35 -10.07 0.71 38.15
CA ALA A 35 -9.92 -0.16 36.98
C ALA A 35 -9.45 0.62 35.74
N LEU A 36 -10.00 1.82 35.49
CA LEU A 36 -9.59 2.68 34.39
C LEU A 36 -8.12 3.14 34.55
N LEU A 37 -7.72 3.51 35.77
CA LEU A 37 -6.33 3.87 36.08
C LEU A 37 -5.40 2.66 35.92
N ALA A 38 -5.79 1.47 36.37
CA ALA A 38 -5.01 0.26 36.19
C ALA A 38 -4.80 -0.09 34.71
N VAL A 39 -5.85 0.02 33.89
CA VAL A 39 -5.76 -0.17 32.43
C VAL A 39 -4.83 0.88 31.81
N SER A 40 -4.95 2.14 32.20
CA SER A 40 -4.08 3.23 31.72
C SER A 40 -2.61 2.95 32.04
N VAL A 41 -2.29 2.59 33.29
CA VAL A 41 -0.92 2.29 33.74
C VAL A 41 -0.30 1.09 33.00
N ILE A 42 -1.12 0.17 32.47
CA ILE A 42 -0.64 -1.01 31.73
C ILE A 42 -0.53 -0.74 30.21
N VAL A 43 -1.44 0.05 29.64
CA VAL A 43 -1.49 0.28 28.19
C VAL A 43 -0.44 1.32 27.75
N LEU A 44 -0.24 2.40 28.51
CA LEU A 44 0.76 3.42 28.18
C LEU A 44 2.20 2.88 28.06
N PRO A 45 2.72 2.03 28.97
CA PRO A 45 4.08 1.52 28.83
C PRO A 45 4.23 0.58 27.63
N ARG A 46 3.17 -0.16 27.24
CA ARG A 46 3.20 -1.01 26.04
C ARG A 46 3.35 -0.21 24.76
N LEU A 47 2.58 0.88 24.59
CA LEU A 47 2.77 1.75 23.43
C LEU A 47 4.15 2.41 23.43
N SER A 48 4.67 2.82 24.60
CA SER A 48 5.99 3.42 24.69
C SER A 48 7.13 2.45 24.37
N ALA A 49 6.98 1.16 24.71
CA ALA A 49 7.96 0.13 24.40
C ALA A 49 8.03 -0.13 22.88
N GLU A 50 6.88 -0.12 22.21
CA GLU A 50 6.80 -0.30 20.76
C GLU A 50 7.34 0.92 19.99
N LEU A 51 7.16 2.13 20.54
CA LEU A 51 7.79 3.34 20.02
C LEU A 51 9.31 3.33 20.23
N ALA A 52 9.77 2.88 21.39
CA ALA A 52 11.21 2.79 21.68
C ALA A 52 11.93 1.78 20.78
N THR A 53 11.33 0.63 20.49
CA THR A 53 11.92 -0.35 19.56
C THR A 53 12.00 0.19 18.13
N GLN A 54 10.99 0.92 17.68
CA GLN A 54 11.02 1.59 16.38
C GLN A 54 12.11 2.67 16.30
N LEU A 55 12.26 3.50 17.34
CA LEU A 55 13.30 4.53 17.39
C LEU A 55 14.71 3.93 17.39
N VAL A 56 14.93 2.81 18.10
CA VAL A 56 16.21 2.09 18.09
C VAL A 56 16.49 1.51 16.69
N ALA A 57 15.49 0.92 16.04
CA ALA A 57 15.65 0.40 14.68
C ALA A 57 15.98 1.51 13.66
N LEU A 58 15.38 2.70 13.80
CA LEU A 58 15.71 3.86 12.96
C LEU A 58 17.13 4.38 13.22
N ALA A 59 17.55 4.46 14.49
CA ALA A 59 18.90 4.87 14.85
C ALA A 59 19.94 3.89 14.31
N GLU A 60 19.68 2.58 14.39
CA GLU A 60 20.54 1.55 13.84
C GLU A 60 20.63 1.62 12.31
N LEU A 61 19.52 1.90 11.62
CA LEU A 61 19.52 2.15 10.17
C LEU A 61 20.33 3.41 9.81
N GLN A 62 20.19 4.48 10.58
CA GLN A 62 20.96 5.71 10.38
C GLN A 62 22.45 5.49 10.61
N GLU A 63 22.85 4.77 11.66
CA GLU A 63 24.24 4.40 11.89
C GLU A 63 24.78 3.50 10.79
N ARG A 64 24.00 2.53 10.30
CA ARG A 64 24.40 1.68 9.16
C ARG A 64 24.60 2.48 7.88
N LEU A 65 23.78 3.51 7.63
CA LEU A 65 23.94 4.43 6.50
C LEU A 65 25.18 5.34 6.67
N ALA A 66 25.41 5.85 7.88
CA ALA A 66 26.57 6.69 8.20
C ALA A 66 27.90 5.90 8.15
N SER A 67 27.89 4.65 8.61
CA SER A 67 29.06 3.75 8.56
C SER A 67 29.34 3.21 7.15
N HIS A 68 28.31 3.05 6.30
CA HIS A 68 28.50 2.74 4.88
C HIS A 68 29.08 3.90 4.05
N GLN A 69 29.18 5.11 4.61
CA GLN A 69 29.89 6.24 3.97
C GLN A 69 31.40 6.24 4.26
N ALA A 70 31.91 5.34 5.10
CA ALA A 70 33.35 5.14 5.28
C ALA A 70 33.88 4.10 4.26
N PRO A 71 34.95 4.40 3.50
CA PRO A 71 35.37 3.54 2.40
C PRO A 71 36.14 2.32 2.92
N ALA A 72 35.55 1.14 2.85
CA ALA A 72 36.27 -0.13 3.02
C ALA A 72 35.65 -1.25 2.17
N THR A 73 36.28 -1.43 1.01
CA THR A 73 36.49 -2.65 0.22
C THR A 73 35.90 -3.97 0.73
N ALA A 74 35.16 -4.63 -0.18
CA ALA A 74 34.98 -6.08 -0.32
C ALA A 74 34.03 -6.79 0.66
N THR A 75 32.71 -6.62 0.46
CA THR A 75 31.59 -7.61 0.63
C THR A 75 30.22 -6.93 0.33
N THR A 76 30.21 -5.59 0.19
CA THR A 76 29.03 -4.72 0.01
C THR A 76 28.32 -4.81 -1.36
N THR A 77 28.79 -5.60 -2.33
CA THR A 77 28.19 -5.61 -3.69
C THR A 77 26.75 -6.13 -3.72
N GLY A 78 26.41 -7.13 -2.90
CA GLY A 78 25.05 -7.72 -2.91
C GLY A 78 23.97 -6.84 -2.27
N ALA A 79 24.27 -6.22 -1.12
CA ALA A 79 23.33 -5.35 -0.42
C ALA A 79 23.12 -4.00 -1.15
N THR A 80 24.18 -3.44 -1.73
CA THR A 80 24.06 -2.24 -2.58
C THR A 80 23.36 -2.52 -3.89
N ALA A 81 23.60 -3.68 -4.53
CA ALA A 81 22.87 -4.08 -5.72
C ALA A 81 21.37 -4.26 -5.44
N SER A 82 20.98 -4.84 -4.30
CA SER A 82 19.57 -4.97 -3.91
C SER A 82 18.89 -3.60 -3.72
N ALA A 83 19.54 -2.66 -3.02
CA ALA A 83 19.02 -1.30 -2.85
C ALA A 83 18.92 -0.53 -4.18
N ALA A 84 19.92 -0.68 -5.07
CA ALA A 84 19.91 -0.09 -6.39
C ALA A 84 18.79 -0.66 -7.27
N ASN A 85 18.60 -1.99 -7.26
CA ASN A 85 17.52 -2.65 -8.00
C ASN A 85 16.14 -2.21 -7.50
N TYR A 86 15.98 -2.07 -6.18
CA TYR A 86 14.74 -1.57 -5.60
C TYR A 86 14.45 -0.12 -6.02
N ARG A 87 15.46 0.76 -6.02
CA ARG A 87 15.33 2.13 -6.53
C ARG A 87 14.96 2.13 -8.01
N ALA A 88 15.66 1.36 -8.85
CA ALA A 88 15.36 1.26 -10.27
C ALA A 88 13.94 0.73 -10.54
N PHE A 89 13.47 -0.24 -9.75
CA PHE A 89 12.08 -0.70 -9.78
C PHE A 89 11.12 0.43 -9.45
N ARG A 90 11.36 1.18 -8.37
CA ARG A 90 10.51 2.30 -7.96
C ARG A 90 10.45 3.42 -9.00
N GLU A 91 11.56 3.71 -9.67
CA GLU A 91 11.66 4.68 -10.75
C GLU A 91 10.97 4.22 -12.04
N ALA A 92 10.81 2.90 -12.24
CA ALA A 92 10.12 2.34 -13.41
C ALA A 92 8.59 2.30 -13.27
N LEU A 93 8.06 2.43 -12.05
CA LEU A 93 6.62 2.46 -11.79
C LEU A 93 6.00 3.78 -12.31
N ALA A 94 4.77 3.71 -12.78
CA ALA A 94 4.01 4.91 -13.12
C ALA A 94 3.49 5.61 -11.87
N ASP A 95 3.34 6.93 -11.93
CA ASP A 95 2.48 7.65 -10.99
C ASP A 95 0.99 7.33 -11.28
N ASP A 96 0.11 7.44 -10.28
CA ASP A 96 -1.32 7.10 -10.44
C ASP A 96 -2.01 7.95 -11.53
N ASP A 97 -1.63 9.22 -11.67
CA ASP A 97 -2.14 10.13 -12.71
C ASP A 97 -1.67 9.74 -14.12
N GLN A 98 -0.54 9.03 -14.24
CA GLN A 98 0.04 8.56 -15.49
C GLN A 98 -0.55 7.23 -15.97
N VAL A 99 -1.36 6.55 -15.15
CA VAL A 99 -2.00 5.28 -15.53
C VAL A 99 -2.92 5.46 -16.74
N LEU A 100 -3.88 6.39 -16.68
CA LEU A 100 -4.81 6.63 -17.80
C LEU A 100 -4.12 7.11 -19.08
N PRO A 101 -3.16 8.07 -19.04
CA PRO A 101 -2.32 8.40 -20.19
C PRO A 101 -1.58 7.18 -20.78
N THR A 102 -1.09 6.28 -19.92
CA THR A 102 -0.41 5.04 -20.37
C THR A 102 -1.38 4.11 -21.08
N VAL A 103 -2.62 3.94 -20.57
CA VAL A 103 -3.68 3.20 -21.28
C VAL A 103 -3.92 3.77 -22.67
N ARG A 104 -4.06 5.10 -22.78
CA ARG A 104 -4.28 5.78 -24.07
C ARG A 104 -3.13 5.50 -25.04
N LYS A 105 -1.87 5.64 -24.61
CA LYS A 105 -0.69 5.34 -25.43
C LYS A 105 -0.69 3.92 -25.97
N ILE A 106 -1.10 2.92 -25.17
CA ILE A 106 -1.21 1.51 -25.59
C ILE A 106 -2.24 1.36 -26.71
N LEU A 107 -3.42 1.97 -26.56
CA LEU A 107 -4.49 1.90 -27.54
C LEU A 107 -4.16 2.68 -28.82
N ASP A 108 -3.56 3.86 -28.69
CA ASP A 108 -3.08 4.67 -29.82
C ASP A 108 -2.00 3.92 -30.63
N ALA A 109 -1.11 3.19 -29.94
CA ALA A 109 -0.14 2.31 -30.60
C ALA A 109 -0.84 1.20 -31.38
N ALA A 110 -1.90 0.59 -30.85
CA ALA A 110 -2.65 -0.45 -31.57
C ALA A 110 -3.28 0.11 -32.86
N THR A 111 -3.83 1.32 -32.81
CA THR A 111 -4.37 2.00 -33.99
C THR A 111 -3.29 2.32 -35.03
N ARG A 112 -2.09 2.75 -34.61
CA ARG A 112 -0.95 3.00 -35.52
C ARG A 112 -0.50 1.73 -36.25
N HIS A 113 -0.55 0.58 -35.59
CA HIS A 113 -0.31 -0.75 -36.19
C HIS A 113 -1.52 -1.30 -36.96
N ARG A 114 -2.56 -0.49 -37.21
CA ARG A 114 -3.77 -0.88 -37.95
C ARG A 114 -4.54 -2.06 -37.33
N LEU A 115 -4.40 -2.25 -36.03
CA LEU A 115 -5.12 -3.28 -35.28
C LEU A 115 -6.52 -2.79 -34.93
N ARG A 116 -7.51 -3.67 -35.09
CA ARG A 116 -8.89 -3.40 -34.64
C ARG A 116 -9.05 -3.89 -33.22
N ALA A 117 -9.08 -2.97 -32.25
CA ALA A 117 -9.44 -3.29 -30.87
C ALA A 117 -10.96 -3.24 -30.70
N THR A 118 -11.54 -4.23 -30.02
CA THR A 118 -13.00 -4.24 -29.75
C THR A 118 -13.31 -3.47 -28.47
N ARG A 119 -13.29 -4.15 -27.32
CA ARG A 119 -13.53 -3.57 -26.00
C ARG A 119 -12.46 -4.09 -25.05
N ALA A 120 -11.71 -3.18 -24.45
CA ALA A 120 -10.76 -3.53 -23.40
C ALA A 120 -11.49 -3.68 -22.06
N GLU A 121 -11.19 -4.74 -21.33
CA GLU A 121 -11.66 -4.97 -19.96
C GLU A 121 -10.59 -4.49 -18.98
N TYR A 122 -10.99 -3.83 -17.88
CA TYR A 122 -10.08 -3.26 -16.89
C TYR A 122 -10.37 -3.81 -15.49
N LEU A 123 -9.31 -4.20 -14.77
CA LEU A 123 -9.38 -4.67 -13.39
C LEU A 123 -8.29 -3.96 -12.58
N ARG A 124 -8.66 -3.27 -11.50
CA ARG A 124 -7.72 -2.65 -10.57
C ARG A 124 -7.56 -3.53 -9.34
N ALA A 125 -6.32 -3.78 -8.93
CA ALA A 125 -5.98 -4.51 -7.72
C ALA A 125 -4.88 -3.77 -6.96
N ALA A 126 -5.01 -3.70 -5.64
CA ALA A 126 -3.98 -3.16 -4.76
C ALA A 126 -3.26 -4.29 -4.05
N ASP A 127 -1.93 -4.19 -3.94
CA ASP A 127 -1.14 -5.13 -3.15
C ASP A 127 -0.67 -4.44 -1.84
N PRO A 128 -1.29 -4.76 -0.69
CA PRO A 128 -0.99 -4.09 0.57
C PRO A 128 0.42 -4.40 1.09
N GLN A 129 1.07 -5.48 0.64
CA GLN A 129 2.43 -5.83 1.07
C GLN A 129 3.49 -5.12 0.24
N ALA A 130 3.25 -4.97 -1.06
CA ALA A 130 4.22 -4.38 -1.98
C ALA A 130 4.12 -2.84 -2.09
N GLN A 131 3.10 -2.21 -1.46
CA GLN A 131 2.84 -0.76 -1.59
C GLN A 131 2.77 -0.30 -3.06
N VAL A 132 2.23 -1.16 -3.92
CA VAL A 132 2.01 -0.88 -5.35
C VAL A 132 0.58 -1.23 -5.70
N GLU A 133 0.03 -0.48 -6.63
CA GLU A 133 -1.23 -0.80 -7.27
C GLU A 133 -0.98 -1.33 -8.68
N ARG A 134 -1.97 -2.06 -9.18
CA ARG A 134 -1.97 -2.62 -10.52
C ARG A 134 -3.27 -2.31 -11.23
N LEU A 135 -3.14 -1.87 -12.48
CA LEU A 135 -4.23 -1.87 -13.43
C LEU A 135 -3.99 -2.94 -14.48
N GLN A 136 -4.74 -4.03 -14.41
CA GLN A 136 -4.76 -5.05 -15.44
C GLN A 136 -5.76 -4.67 -16.53
N MET A 137 -5.33 -4.72 -17.78
CA MET A 137 -6.20 -4.57 -18.94
C MET A 137 -6.14 -5.79 -19.84
N THR A 138 -7.27 -6.14 -20.43
CA THR A 138 -7.35 -7.20 -21.45
C THR A 138 -7.90 -6.61 -22.73
N VAL A 139 -7.07 -6.56 -23.76
CA VAL A 139 -7.40 -5.94 -25.05
C VAL A 139 -7.51 -7.04 -26.11
N PRO A 140 -8.73 -7.35 -26.59
CA PRO A 140 -8.90 -8.17 -27.77
C PRO A 140 -8.60 -7.32 -29.02
N VAL A 141 -7.64 -7.77 -29.82
CA VAL A 141 -7.22 -7.12 -31.07
C VAL A 141 -7.36 -8.09 -32.24
N LYS A 142 -7.80 -7.59 -33.40
CA LYS A 142 -7.85 -8.32 -34.66
C LYS A 142 -6.93 -7.66 -35.69
N GLY A 143 -6.11 -8.46 -36.36
CA GLY A 143 -5.17 -7.97 -37.37
C GLY A 143 -4.22 -9.08 -37.85
N ARG A 144 -3.18 -8.70 -38.59
CA ARG A 144 -2.15 -9.66 -39.01
C ARG A 144 -1.24 -9.97 -37.84
N TYR A 145 -0.72 -11.20 -37.77
CA TYR A 145 0.17 -11.62 -36.69
C TYR A 145 1.40 -10.70 -36.54
N ALA A 146 2.00 -10.29 -37.66
CA ALA A 146 3.17 -9.41 -37.67
C ALA A 146 2.87 -8.05 -37.00
N ASP A 147 1.72 -7.44 -37.33
CA ASP A 147 1.32 -6.15 -36.78
C ASP A 147 1.04 -6.23 -35.27
N ILE A 148 0.41 -7.32 -34.81
CA ILE A 148 0.16 -7.58 -33.38
C ILE A 148 1.49 -7.72 -32.63
N ARG A 149 2.43 -8.48 -33.21
CA ARG A 149 3.76 -8.67 -32.62
C ARG A 149 4.51 -7.33 -32.52
N SER A 150 4.55 -6.55 -33.60
CA SER A 150 5.21 -5.25 -33.62
C SER A 150 4.59 -4.26 -32.64
N TRP A 151 3.27 -4.27 -32.48
CA TRP A 151 2.58 -3.47 -31.46
C TRP A 151 2.99 -3.85 -30.03
N VAL A 152 2.98 -5.15 -29.69
CA VAL A 152 3.39 -5.62 -28.36
C VAL A 152 4.86 -5.28 -28.10
N GLU A 153 5.74 -5.47 -29.08
CA GLU A 153 7.16 -5.09 -28.99
C GLU A 153 7.35 -3.58 -28.78
N GLU A 154 6.56 -2.74 -29.46
CA GLU A 154 6.60 -1.29 -29.24
C GLU A 154 6.13 -0.92 -27.82
N VAL A 155 5.00 -1.47 -27.36
CA VAL A 155 4.45 -1.22 -26.02
C VAL A 155 5.49 -1.56 -24.95
N LEU A 156 6.08 -2.76 -25.02
CA LEU A 156 7.06 -3.21 -24.02
C LEU A 156 8.39 -2.45 -24.09
N ARG A 157 8.73 -1.87 -25.24
CA ARG A 157 9.96 -1.07 -25.40
C ARG A 157 9.77 0.38 -24.94
N THR A 158 8.57 0.93 -25.13
CA THR A 158 8.29 2.36 -24.92
C THR A 158 7.70 2.66 -23.55
N LEU A 159 7.01 1.69 -22.94
CA LEU A 159 6.28 1.88 -21.68
C LEU A 159 6.88 0.98 -20.59
N ALA A 160 7.87 1.51 -19.88
CA ALA A 160 8.53 0.84 -18.76
C ALA A 160 7.60 0.25 -17.67
N PRO A 161 6.50 0.90 -17.24
CA PRO A 161 5.64 0.37 -16.18
C PRO A 161 4.70 -0.77 -16.65
N VAL A 162 4.73 -1.13 -17.94
CA VAL A 162 3.80 -2.09 -18.55
C VAL A 162 4.44 -3.47 -18.63
N ALA A 163 3.76 -4.47 -18.10
CA ALA A 163 4.11 -5.88 -18.26
C ALA A 163 3.10 -6.60 -19.16
N LEU A 164 3.58 -7.55 -19.96
CA LEU A 164 2.74 -8.51 -20.67
C LEU A 164 2.54 -9.75 -19.81
N ASN A 165 1.28 -10.03 -19.44
CA ASN A 165 0.92 -11.17 -18.60
C ASN A 165 0.45 -12.37 -19.42
N GLU A 166 -0.29 -12.11 -20.50
CA GLU A 166 -0.89 -13.16 -21.33
C GLU A 166 -1.00 -12.69 -22.78
N LEU A 167 -0.70 -13.57 -23.73
CA LEU A 167 -0.88 -13.35 -25.15
C LEU A 167 -1.42 -14.63 -25.79
N ALA A 168 -2.70 -14.64 -26.14
CA ALA A 168 -3.37 -15.79 -26.72
C ALA A 168 -3.83 -15.47 -28.14
N PHE A 169 -3.63 -16.40 -29.09
CA PHE A 169 -3.98 -16.22 -30.50
C PHE A 169 -5.10 -17.17 -30.95
N LYS A 170 -6.19 -16.54 -31.42
CA LYS A 170 -7.33 -17.03 -32.20
C LYS A 170 -7.12 -17.01 -33.72
N ARG A 171 -7.03 -18.14 -34.45
CA ARG A 171 -7.26 -18.11 -35.91
C ARG A 171 -8.70 -18.56 -36.21
N GLU A 172 -9.49 -17.69 -36.84
CA GLU A 172 -10.88 -17.99 -37.21
C GLU A 172 -10.96 -18.84 -38.49
N ASP A 173 -10.15 -18.52 -39.50
CA ASP A 173 -10.09 -19.23 -40.78
C ASP A 173 -8.63 -19.38 -41.22
N VAL A 174 -8.27 -20.57 -41.73
CA VAL A 174 -6.93 -20.87 -42.27
C VAL A 174 -6.67 -20.07 -43.56
N GLY A 175 -7.71 -19.71 -44.31
CA GLY A 175 -7.62 -18.91 -45.54
C GLY A 175 -7.43 -17.41 -45.31
N LEU A 176 -7.59 -16.92 -44.08
CA LEU A 176 -7.43 -15.50 -43.74
C LEU A 176 -6.04 -15.24 -43.10
N ASP A 177 -5.34 -14.22 -43.59
CA ASP A 177 -4.08 -13.72 -43.00
C ASP A 177 -4.31 -12.88 -41.72
N GLN A 178 -5.50 -12.97 -41.13
CA GLN A 178 -5.87 -12.26 -39.92
C GLN A 178 -6.09 -13.23 -38.77
N VAL A 179 -5.62 -12.82 -37.60
CA VAL A 179 -5.80 -13.52 -36.33
C VAL A 179 -6.42 -12.57 -35.31
N GLU A 180 -7.20 -13.14 -34.42
CA GLU A 180 -7.63 -12.48 -33.19
C GLU A 180 -6.60 -12.78 -32.11
N ALA A 181 -6.21 -11.78 -31.33
CA ALA A 181 -5.34 -11.95 -30.18
C ALA A 181 -5.98 -11.34 -28.93
N LYS A 182 -5.92 -12.08 -27.82
CA LYS A 182 -6.27 -11.58 -26.50
C LYS A 182 -4.98 -11.23 -25.78
N VAL A 183 -4.78 -9.94 -25.51
CA VAL A 183 -3.55 -9.43 -24.89
C VAL A 183 -3.88 -8.91 -23.50
N ARG A 184 -3.29 -9.51 -22.48
CA ARG A 184 -3.40 -9.09 -21.09
C ARG A 184 -2.15 -8.34 -20.68
N LEU A 185 -2.32 -7.07 -20.35
CA LEU A 185 -1.26 -6.19 -19.89
C LEU A 185 -1.54 -5.77 -18.45
N THR A 186 -0.49 -5.55 -17.68
CA THR A 186 -0.58 -4.96 -16.33
C THR A 186 0.27 -3.71 -16.28
N ILE A 187 -0.33 -2.60 -15.88
CA ILE A 187 0.36 -1.36 -15.55
C ILE A 187 0.59 -1.37 -14.03
N TRP A 188 1.85 -1.22 -13.63
CA TRP A 188 2.22 -1.08 -12.23
C TRP A 188 2.42 0.38 -11.88
N HIS A 189 1.78 0.84 -10.82
CA HIS A 189 1.82 2.24 -10.41
C HIS A 189 1.89 2.42 -8.89
N LEU A 190 2.38 3.58 -8.48
CA LEU A 190 2.43 3.96 -7.07
C LEU A 190 1.00 4.23 -6.55
N PRO A 191 0.68 3.85 -5.31
CA PRO A 191 -0.56 4.25 -4.68
C PRO A 191 -0.59 5.77 -4.51
N PRO A 192 -1.78 6.40 -4.53
CA PRO A 192 -1.90 7.83 -4.30
C PRO A 192 -1.33 8.20 -2.92
N ALA A 193 -0.64 9.35 -2.84
CA ALA A 193 -0.11 9.84 -1.58
C ALA A 193 -1.26 10.02 -0.57
N ALA A 194 -1.07 9.54 0.66
CA ALA A 194 -2.05 9.61 1.74
C ALA A 194 -2.43 11.07 2.02
N GLY A 195 -3.51 11.54 1.38
CA GLY A 195 -3.94 12.93 1.37
C GLY A 195 -4.80 13.28 0.15
N GLU A 196 -4.57 12.62 -0.98
CA GLU A 196 -5.46 12.69 -2.16
C GLU A 196 -6.44 11.52 -2.15
N HIS A 197 -7.47 11.59 -1.30
CA HIS A 197 -8.66 10.76 -1.48
C HIS A 197 -9.42 11.29 -2.70
N ARG A 198 -9.02 10.86 -3.90
CA ARG A 198 -9.84 11.09 -5.09
C ARG A 198 -11.01 10.10 -5.03
N PRO A 199 -12.26 10.56 -5.17
CA PRO A 199 -13.40 9.67 -5.19
C PRO A 199 -13.17 8.64 -6.30
N ARG A 200 -13.34 7.36 -5.95
CA ARG A 200 -13.40 6.24 -6.88
C ARG A 200 -14.34 6.69 -8.00
N PRO A 201 -13.90 6.77 -9.27
CA PRO A 201 -14.84 7.06 -10.34
C PRO A 201 -15.86 5.93 -10.30
N ASP A 202 -17.10 6.27 -9.94
CA ASP A 202 -18.25 5.38 -10.09
C ASP A 202 -18.28 5.02 -11.57
N MET A 203 -17.77 3.83 -11.86
CA MET A 203 -17.97 3.18 -13.14
C MET A 203 -19.40 2.65 -13.06
N ASP A 204 -20.36 3.55 -13.27
CA ASP A 204 -21.76 3.20 -13.50
C ASP A 204 -21.75 2.19 -14.66
N VAL A 205 -21.95 0.93 -14.29
CA VAL A 205 -22.32 -0.13 -15.22
C VAL A 205 -23.77 0.14 -15.55
N ASP A 206 -23.98 0.96 -16.59
CA ASP A 206 -25.31 1.10 -17.18
C ASP A 206 -25.72 -0.28 -17.74
N PRO A 207 -26.95 -0.76 -17.44
CA PRO A 207 -27.41 -2.12 -17.71
C PRO A 207 -27.61 -2.47 -19.19
#